data_AF-A0AAD6QUS9-F1
#
_entry.id   AF-A0AAD6QUS9-F1
#
_cell.length_a   1.000
_cell.length_b   1.000
_cell.length_c   1.000
_cell.angle_alpha   90.00
_cell.angle_beta   90.00
_cell.angle_gamma   90.00
#
_symmetry.space_group_name_H-M   'P 1'
#
loop_
_entity.id
_entity.type
_entity.pdbx_description
1 polymer ?
#
loop_
_entity_poly.entity_id
_entity_poly.type
_entity_poly.pdbx_seq_one_letter_code
_entity_poly.pdbx_strand_id
1 'polypeptide(L)'
;MPFPSDAPTFVPRRGFLDYLHSYVSHFRINPRCNTAVESAYRDEESGKWHIKAKKADLNVHEEYVAKFLVVATGENSKGFIPEVSGLDSFGGEFFHSSKYENGQKYKGKAVLVVGCGNSGMEIAYDLSNWGVRTSIVARSPVHVLTTNIVYIGMRLLSYGVPCNIVDFIVVLLSRLKHGDISNYGFPRPTRGPFYIKQSVGRTPTIDVGAVEKIRRKEVQVNVKFTYKTSS
;
A
#
# COMPACT_ATOMS: atom_id res chain seq x y z
N MET A 1 16.83 1.75 18.35
CA MET A 1 17.85 0.71 18.04
C MET A 1 18.04 0.73 16.53
N PRO A 2 19.27 0.87 16.02
CA PRO A 2 19.52 0.74 14.59
C PRO A 2 19.21 -0.68 14.11
N PHE A 3 18.95 -0.85 12.81
CA PHE A 3 18.98 -2.19 12.22
C PHE A 3 20.40 -2.79 12.34
N PRO A 4 20.53 -4.13 12.34
CA PRO A 4 21.82 -4.80 12.24
C PRO A 4 22.65 -4.27 11.07
N SER A 5 23.97 -4.19 11.23
CA SER A 5 24.87 -3.62 10.21
C SER A 5 24.91 -4.43 8.90
N ASP A 6 24.56 -5.70 8.97
CA ASP A 6 24.45 -6.64 7.84
C ASP A 6 23.05 -6.68 7.23
N ALA A 7 22.08 -5.93 7.78
CA ALA A 7 20.74 -5.86 7.23
C ALA A 7 20.76 -5.22 5.83
N PRO A 8 20.00 -5.74 4.87
CA PRO A 8 19.90 -5.12 3.56
C PRO A 8 19.24 -3.75 3.66
N THR A 9 19.57 -2.84 2.72
CA THR A 9 18.99 -1.49 2.65
C THR A 9 17.45 -1.52 2.66
N PHE A 10 16.84 -2.53 2.02
CA PHE A 10 15.41 -2.78 2.06
C PHE A 10 15.16 -4.11 2.77
N VAL A 11 14.67 -4.02 4.01
CA VAL A 11 14.48 -5.17 4.89
C VAL A 11 13.24 -5.95 4.46
N PRO A 12 13.34 -7.27 4.14
CA PRO A 12 12.19 -8.10 3.88
C PRO A 12 11.25 -8.20 5.09
N ARG A 13 9.98 -8.57 4.86
CA ARG A 13 8.98 -8.74 5.93
C ARG A 13 9.50 -9.52 7.14
N ARG A 14 10.15 -10.67 6.91
CA ARG A 14 10.68 -11.51 7.99
C ARG A 14 11.74 -10.78 8.82
N GLY A 15 12.73 -10.17 8.16
CA GLY A 15 13.77 -9.40 8.86
C GLY A 15 13.20 -8.21 9.65
N PHE A 16 12.11 -7.59 9.17
CA PHE A 16 11.44 -6.54 9.91
C PHE A 16 10.71 -7.07 11.15
N LEU A 17 10.07 -8.24 11.06
CA LEU A 17 9.49 -8.92 12.22
C LEU A 17 10.55 -9.30 13.26
N ASP A 18 11.68 -9.83 12.81
CA ASP A 18 12.82 -10.17 13.68
C ASP A 18 13.35 -8.93 14.42
N TYR A 19 13.42 -7.78 13.72
CA TYR A 19 13.75 -6.49 14.33
C TYR A 19 12.70 -6.07 15.38
N LEU A 20 11.40 -6.19 15.09
CA LEU A 20 10.34 -5.84 16.05
C LEU A 20 10.39 -6.74 17.30
N HIS A 21 10.60 -8.04 17.14
CA HIS A 21 10.80 -8.95 18.27
C HIS A 21 12.01 -8.55 19.12
N SER A 22 13.12 -8.23 18.46
CA SER A 22 14.34 -7.76 19.14
C SER A 22 14.09 -6.44 19.88
N TYR A 23 13.33 -5.52 19.29
CA TYR A 23 12.96 -4.24 19.89
C TYR A 23 12.11 -4.43 21.16
N VAL A 24 11.07 -5.27 21.08
CA VAL A 24 10.21 -5.62 22.22
C VAL A 24 11.04 -6.23 23.35
N SER A 25 11.94 -7.16 23.04
CA SER A 25 12.83 -7.79 24.01
C SER A 25 13.81 -6.80 24.65
N HIS A 26 14.48 -5.96 23.84
CA HIS A 26 15.48 -5.01 24.29
C HIS A 26 14.89 -3.97 25.26
N PHE A 27 13.73 -3.41 24.92
CA PHE A 27 13.04 -2.41 25.75
C PHE A 27 12.09 -3.03 26.78
N ARG A 28 12.03 -4.36 26.88
CA ARG A 28 11.15 -5.11 27.79
C ARG A 28 9.69 -4.66 27.70
N ILE A 29 9.23 -4.40 26.48
CA ILE A 29 7.85 -4.00 26.20
C ILE A 29 6.99 -5.25 26.36
N ASN A 30 5.85 -5.13 27.02
CA ASN A 30 4.88 -6.22 27.16
C ASN A 30 3.53 -5.82 26.58
N PRO A 31 3.35 -5.87 25.23
CA PRO A 31 2.08 -5.55 24.61
C PRO A 31 1.01 -6.57 25.00
N ARG A 32 -0.20 -6.09 25.32
CA ARG A 32 -1.37 -6.96 25.49
C ARG A 32 -1.96 -7.27 24.12
N CYS A 33 -1.54 -8.38 23.54
CA CYS A 33 -2.11 -8.90 22.29
C CYS A 33 -3.50 -9.52 22.53
N ASN A 34 -4.26 -9.73 21.45
CA ASN A 34 -5.63 -10.28 21.46
C ASN A 34 -6.64 -9.46 22.28
N THR A 35 -6.35 -8.19 22.56
CA THR A 35 -7.27 -7.26 23.22
C THR A 35 -7.56 -6.10 22.29
N ALA A 36 -8.77 -6.03 21.76
CA ALA A 36 -9.21 -4.98 20.85
C ALA A 36 -9.87 -3.84 21.64
N VAL A 37 -9.42 -2.60 21.44
CA VAL A 37 -10.11 -1.43 22.00
C VAL A 37 -11.37 -1.16 21.18
N GLU A 38 -12.53 -1.14 21.83
CA GLU A 38 -13.84 -0.91 21.19
C GLU A 38 -14.26 0.55 21.26
N SER A 39 -13.96 1.23 22.37
CA SER A 39 -14.24 2.65 22.54
C SER A 39 -13.31 3.29 23.57
N ALA A 40 -13.14 4.60 23.44
CA ALA A 40 -12.48 5.42 24.46
C ALA A 40 -13.15 6.80 24.53
N TYR A 41 -13.36 7.31 25.73
CA TYR A 41 -13.85 8.67 25.95
C TYR A 41 -13.05 9.35 27.05
N ARG A 42 -12.98 10.69 26.99
CA ARG A 42 -12.37 11.47 28.05
C ARG A 42 -13.45 11.92 29.01
N ASP A 43 -13.27 11.60 30.28
CA ASP A 43 -14.08 12.15 31.35
C ASP A 43 -13.55 13.56 31.66
N GLU A 44 -14.42 14.56 31.53
CA GLU A 44 -14.07 15.98 31.75
C GLU A 44 -13.89 16.30 33.24
N GLU A 45 -14.56 15.57 34.13
CA GLU A 45 -14.46 15.83 35.57
C GLU A 45 -13.13 15.32 36.14
N SER A 46 -12.75 14.08 35.82
CA SER A 46 -11.45 13.53 36.24
C SER A 46 -10.28 13.88 35.32
N GLY A 47 -10.58 14.38 34.12
CA GLY A 47 -9.60 14.64 33.06
C GLY A 47 -8.93 13.39 32.48
N LYS A 48 -9.41 12.18 32.79
CA LYS A 48 -8.84 10.88 32.40
C LYS A 48 -9.59 10.24 31.24
N TRP A 49 -8.91 9.37 30.52
CA TRP A 49 -9.48 8.51 29.50
C TRP A 49 -10.04 7.24 30.11
N HIS A 50 -11.28 6.93 29.77
CA HIS A 50 -11.93 5.65 30.01
C HIS A 50 -11.95 4.86 28.71
N ILE A 51 -11.42 3.64 28.74
CA ILE A 51 -11.18 2.82 27.57
C ILE A 51 -11.87 1.47 27.78
N LYS A 52 -12.75 1.10 26.84
CA LYS A 52 -13.37 -0.23 26.79
C LYS A 52 -12.62 -1.07 25.80
N ALA A 53 -12.16 -2.22 26.24
CA ALA A 53 -11.50 -3.20 25.40
C ALA A 53 -12.14 -4.58 25.55
N LYS A 54 -11.95 -5.42 24.55
CA LYS A 54 -12.50 -6.76 24.48
C LYS A 54 -11.40 -7.74 24.15
N LYS A 55 -11.28 -8.78 24.98
CA LYS A 55 -10.35 -9.87 24.73
C LYS A 55 -10.97 -10.85 23.73
N ALA A 56 -10.39 -10.95 22.54
CA ALA A 56 -10.94 -11.69 21.41
C ALA A 56 -11.21 -13.17 21.75
N ASP A 57 -10.29 -13.80 22.48
CA ASP A 57 -10.32 -15.24 22.75
C ASP A 57 -11.35 -15.63 23.82
N LEU A 58 -11.70 -14.71 24.73
CA LEU A 58 -12.55 -14.99 25.90
C LEU A 58 -13.90 -14.28 25.84
N ASN A 59 -14.11 -13.38 24.86
CA ASN A 59 -15.29 -12.53 24.76
C ASN A 59 -15.57 -11.72 26.05
N VAL A 60 -14.51 -11.42 26.81
CA VAL A 60 -14.54 -10.67 28.07
C VAL A 60 -14.25 -9.20 27.79
N HIS A 61 -15.06 -8.32 28.38
CA HIS A 61 -14.83 -6.88 28.36
C HIS A 61 -13.93 -6.47 29.54
N GLU A 62 -12.98 -5.59 29.25
CA GLU A 62 -12.05 -4.99 30.20
C GLU A 62 -12.18 -3.47 30.11
N GLU A 63 -12.17 -2.81 31.27
CA GLU A 63 -12.14 -1.35 31.34
C GLU A 63 -10.82 -0.85 31.89
N TYR A 64 -10.31 0.21 31.29
CA TYR A 64 -9.05 0.84 31.66
C TYR A 64 -9.26 2.33 31.87
N VAL A 65 -8.54 2.89 32.84
CA VAL A 65 -8.49 4.33 33.10
C VAL A 65 -7.04 4.81 32.97
N ALA A 66 -6.81 5.81 32.12
CA ALA A 66 -5.47 6.33 31.84
C ALA A 66 -5.46 7.87 31.77
N LYS A 67 -4.34 8.50 32.11
CA LYS A 67 -4.19 9.97 31.96
C LYS A 67 -4.02 10.39 30.50
N PHE A 68 -3.38 9.55 29.69
CA PHE A 68 -3.06 9.82 28.30
C PHE A 68 -3.50 8.65 27.43
N LEU A 69 -3.96 8.97 26.22
CA LEU A 69 -4.30 8.02 25.18
C LEU A 69 -3.49 8.34 23.93
N VAL A 70 -2.76 7.36 23.41
CA VAL A 70 -2.04 7.46 22.14
C VAL A 70 -2.71 6.52 21.15
N VAL A 71 -3.25 7.07 20.05
CA VAL A 71 -3.90 6.29 19.00
C VAL A 71 -2.87 5.88 17.95
N ALA A 72 -2.62 4.57 17.84
CA ALA A 72 -1.65 3.99 16.91
C ALA A 72 -2.25 2.83 16.09
N THR A 73 -3.53 2.92 15.72
CA THR A 73 -4.30 1.85 15.06
C THR A 73 -4.04 1.70 13.56
N GLY A 74 -3.31 2.64 12.96
CA GLY A 74 -3.07 2.71 11.51
C GLY A 74 -4.30 3.17 10.71
N GLU A 75 -4.07 3.67 9.49
CA GLU A 75 -5.09 4.29 8.63
C GLU A 75 -5.64 3.35 7.53
N ASN A 76 -4.99 2.20 7.28
CA ASN A 76 -5.24 1.36 6.09
C ASN A 76 -5.95 0.02 6.39
N SER A 77 -6.62 -0.12 7.53
CA SER A 77 -7.13 -1.41 8.00
C SER A 77 -8.45 -1.86 7.34
N LYS A 78 -9.25 -0.93 6.82
CA LYS A 78 -10.55 -1.27 6.20
C LYS A 78 -10.48 -1.12 4.68
N GLY A 79 -10.56 -2.25 3.98
CA GLY A 79 -10.67 -2.26 2.52
C GLY A 79 -11.91 -1.52 2.05
N PHE A 80 -11.76 -0.69 1.02
CA PHE A 80 -12.86 0.06 0.42
C PHE A 80 -13.11 -0.46 -1.00
N ILE A 81 -14.29 -1.05 -1.22
CA ILE A 81 -14.77 -1.40 -2.56
C ILE A 81 -15.80 -0.34 -2.93
N PRO A 82 -15.52 0.54 -3.92
CA PRO A 82 -16.50 1.52 -4.36
C PRO A 82 -17.68 0.81 -5.05
N GLU A 83 -18.86 1.43 -5.03
CA GLU A 83 -19.97 1.00 -5.87
C GLU A 83 -19.56 1.09 -7.34
N VAL A 84 -19.71 -0.03 -8.05
CA VAL A 84 -19.42 -0.14 -9.48
C VAL A 84 -20.68 -0.64 -10.15
N SER A 85 -21.20 0.15 -11.10
CA SER A 85 -22.38 -0.22 -11.87
C SER A 85 -22.20 -1.59 -12.54
N GLY A 86 -23.15 -2.50 -12.29
CA GLY A 86 -23.13 -3.87 -12.80
C GLY A 86 -22.26 -4.85 -12.02
N LEU A 87 -21.58 -4.43 -10.94
CA LEU A 87 -20.77 -5.36 -10.14
C LEU A 87 -21.63 -6.40 -9.42
N ASP A 88 -22.85 -6.06 -9.01
CA ASP A 88 -23.78 -6.98 -8.33
C ASP A 88 -24.27 -8.12 -9.24
N SER A 89 -24.25 -7.91 -10.56
CA SER A 89 -24.59 -8.92 -11.57
C SER A 89 -23.35 -9.58 -12.18
N PHE A 90 -22.16 -9.34 -11.61
CA PHE A 90 -20.94 -10.01 -12.04
C PHE A 90 -20.94 -11.46 -11.54
N GLY A 91 -21.03 -12.41 -12.47
CA GLY A 91 -21.01 -13.85 -12.14
C GLY A 91 -19.64 -14.39 -11.71
N GLY A 92 -18.61 -13.54 -11.63
CA GLY A 92 -17.26 -13.90 -11.20
C GLY A 92 -16.96 -13.49 -9.76
N GLU A 93 -15.81 -13.93 -9.26
CA GLU A 93 -15.31 -13.54 -7.94
C GLU A 93 -14.73 -12.12 -7.97
N PHE A 94 -15.09 -11.29 -6.99
CA PHE A 94 -14.45 -9.99 -6.76
C PHE A 94 -14.20 -9.75 -5.26
N PHE A 95 -13.11 -9.06 -4.93
CA PHE A 95 -12.76 -8.70 -3.56
C PHE A 95 -11.73 -7.57 -3.54
N HIS A 96 -11.56 -6.93 -2.38
CA HIS A 96 -10.53 -5.90 -2.16
C HIS A 96 -9.13 -6.52 -2.03
N SER A 97 -8.08 -5.82 -2.46
CA SER A 97 -6.68 -6.30 -2.43
C SER A 97 -6.21 -6.85 -1.08
N SER A 98 -6.81 -6.41 0.03
CA SER A 98 -6.54 -6.92 1.39
C SER A 98 -6.87 -8.40 1.58
N LYS A 99 -7.67 -9.02 0.70
CA LYS A 99 -7.96 -10.47 0.68
C LYS A 99 -7.10 -11.23 -0.34
N TYR A 100 -6.22 -10.55 -1.06
CA TYR A 100 -5.30 -11.19 -1.99
C TYR A 100 -4.15 -11.86 -1.22
N GLU A 101 -3.79 -13.08 -1.63
CA GLU A 101 -2.69 -13.83 -1.02
C GLU A 101 -1.60 -14.11 -2.06
N ASN A 102 -1.94 -14.76 -3.17
CA ASN A 102 -1.03 -15.06 -4.27
C ASN A 102 -1.80 -15.37 -5.57
N GLY A 103 -1.07 -15.34 -6.68
CA GLY A 103 -1.58 -15.52 -8.03
C GLY A 103 -1.83 -16.98 -8.44
N GLN A 104 -1.29 -17.94 -7.70
CA GLN A 104 -1.31 -19.36 -8.06
C GLN A 104 -2.74 -19.89 -8.27
N LYS A 105 -3.68 -19.45 -7.42
CA LYS A 105 -5.08 -19.88 -7.46
C LYS A 105 -5.89 -19.34 -8.65
N TYR A 106 -5.29 -18.44 -9.44
CA TYR A 106 -5.94 -17.80 -10.59
C TYR A 106 -5.38 -18.27 -11.94
N LYS A 107 -4.51 -19.28 -11.96
CA LYS A 107 -4.02 -19.89 -13.21
C LYS A 107 -5.18 -20.26 -14.14
N GLY A 108 -5.04 -19.92 -15.42
CA GLY A 108 -6.08 -20.13 -16.44
C GLY A 108 -7.26 -19.15 -16.40
N LYS A 109 -7.40 -18.34 -15.35
CA LYS A 109 -8.44 -17.31 -15.26
C LYS A 109 -8.03 -16.01 -15.97
N ALA A 110 -9.01 -15.15 -16.20
CA ALA A 110 -8.78 -13.75 -16.55
C ALA A 110 -9.06 -12.89 -15.32
N VAL A 111 -8.11 -12.04 -14.94
CA VAL A 111 -8.20 -11.21 -13.73
C VAL A 111 -8.01 -9.74 -14.09
N LEU A 112 -8.94 -8.92 -13.63
CA LEU A 112 -8.88 -7.46 -13.73
C LEU A 112 -8.52 -6.87 -12.36
N VAL A 113 -7.38 -6.21 -12.29
CA VAL A 113 -6.94 -5.45 -11.11
C VAL A 113 -7.42 -4.01 -11.25
N VAL A 114 -8.20 -3.53 -10.29
CA VAL A 114 -8.73 -2.16 -10.32
C VAL A 114 -7.86 -1.26 -9.43
N GLY A 115 -7.13 -0.33 -10.04
CA GLY A 115 -6.23 0.60 -9.36
C GLY A 115 -4.75 0.32 -9.61
N CYS A 116 -3.96 1.38 -9.74
CA CYS A 116 -2.53 1.35 -10.06
C CYS A 116 -1.62 1.88 -8.94
N GLY A 117 -2.08 1.81 -7.69
CA GLY A 117 -1.23 2.02 -6.51
C GLY A 117 -0.27 0.84 -6.29
N ASN A 118 0.53 0.88 -5.22
CA ASN A 118 1.49 -0.17 -4.86
C ASN A 118 0.87 -1.58 -4.92
N SER A 119 -0.20 -1.81 -4.16
CA SER A 119 -0.85 -3.13 -4.13
C SER A 119 -1.39 -3.56 -5.51
N GLY A 120 -1.94 -2.65 -6.30
CA GLY A 120 -2.47 -2.99 -7.61
C GLY A 120 -1.37 -3.42 -8.59
N MET A 121 -0.24 -2.70 -8.60
CA MET A 121 0.90 -3.05 -9.45
C MET A 121 1.59 -4.33 -8.99
N GLU A 122 1.75 -4.54 -7.67
CA GLU A 122 2.32 -5.78 -7.11
C GLU A 122 1.44 -7.00 -7.42
N ILE A 123 0.11 -6.89 -7.25
CA ILE A 123 -0.83 -7.96 -7.59
C ILE A 123 -0.79 -8.27 -9.08
N ALA A 124 -0.79 -7.25 -9.94
CA ALA A 124 -0.71 -7.46 -11.38
C ALA A 124 0.60 -8.15 -11.80
N TYR A 125 1.71 -7.80 -11.15
CA TYR A 125 3.00 -8.46 -11.35
C TYR A 125 2.98 -9.93 -10.90
N ASP A 126 2.46 -10.21 -9.70
CA ASP A 126 2.38 -11.58 -9.18
C ASP A 126 1.47 -12.48 -10.03
N LEU A 127 0.28 -11.99 -10.40
CA LEU A 127 -0.63 -12.69 -11.32
C LEU A 127 0.04 -13.00 -12.67
N SER A 128 0.76 -12.03 -13.24
CA SER A 128 1.48 -12.20 -14.50
C SER A 128 2.60 -13.25 -14.38
N ASN A 129 3.34 -13.29 -13.25
CA ASN A 129 4.36 -14.30 -12.99
C ASN A 129 3.78 -15.72 -12.88
N TRP A 130 2.52 -15.85 -12.45
CA TRP A 130 1.81 -17.13 -12.43
C TRP A 130 1.17 -17.50 -13.78
N GLY A 131 1.34 -16.69 -14.83
CA GLY A 131 0.78 -16.93 -16.17
C GLY A 131 -0.71 -16.62 -16.29
N VAL A 132 -1.26 -15.80 -15.38
CA VAL A 132 -2.67 -15.40 -15.40
C VAL A 132 -2.90 -14.33 -16.45
N ARG A 133 -4.01 -14.41 -17.20
CA ARG A 133 -4.42 -13.35 -18.15
C ARG A 133 -4.81 -12.11 -17.35
N THR A 134 -3.89 -11.17 -17.25
CA THR A 134 -3.98 -10.06 -16.29
C THR A 134 -4.19 -8.73 -16.99
N SER A 135 -5.15 -7.96 -16.49
CA SER A 135 -5.39 -6.59 -16.90
C SER A 135 -5.43 -5.68 -15.69
N ILE A 136 -4.99 -4.43 -15.82
CA ILE A 136 -5.02 -3.42 -14.76
C ILE A 136 -5.77 -2.17 -15.23
N VAL A 137 -6.57 -1.58 -14.34
CA VAL A 137 -7.28 -0.31 -14.59
C VAL A 137 -6.54 0.84 -13.90
N ALA A 138 -6.03 1.78 -14.68
CA ALA A 138 -5.31 2.96 -14.20
C ALA A 138 -6.08 4.25 -14.51
N ARG A 139 -7.03 4.62 -13.63
CA ARG A 139 -7.86 5.84 -13.81
C ARG A 139 -7.12 7.11 -13.41
N SER A 140 -6.40 7.06 -12.30
CA SER A 140 -5.75 8.24 -11.73
C SER A 140 -4.28 8.28 -12.14
N PRO A 141 -3.72 9.48 -12.40
CA PRO A 141 -2.30 9.61 -12.67
C PRO A 141 -1.47 9.12 -11.49
N VAL A 142 -0.41 8.37 -11.78
CA VAL A 142 0.54 7.90 -10.77
C VAL A 142 1.98 7.98 -11.27
N HIS A 143 2.89 8.38 -10.39
CA HIS A 143 4.32 8.25 -10.67
C HIS A 143 4.73 6.83 -10.36
N VAL A 144 5.41 6.18 -11.30
CA VAL A 144 6.00 4.87 -11.10
C VAL A 144 7.51 5.02 -10.97
N LEU A 145 8.03 4.65 -9.82
CA LEU A 145 9.44 4.80 -9.44
C LEU A 145 9.99 3.46 -8.95
N THR A 146 11.30 3.26 -9.01
CA THR A 146 11.93 2.13 -8.32
C THR A 146 12.27 2.53 -6.88
N THR A 147 12.46 1.53 -6.01
CA THR A 147 12.86 1.75 -4.62
C THR A 147 14.15 2.57 -4.50
N ASN A 148 15.11 2.34 -5.40
CA ASN A 148 16.37 3.09 -5.46
C ASN A 148 16.15 4.56 -5.85
N ILE A 149 15.25 4.86 -6.79
CA ILE A 149 14.94 6.24 -7.18
C ILE A 149 14.28 6.98 -6.02
N VAL A 150 13.34 6.34 -5.32
CA VAL A 150 12.72 6.92 -4.11
C VAL A 150 13.77 7.16 -3.04
N TYR A 151 14.67 6.20 -2.81
CA TYR A 151 15.77 6.34 -1.84
C TYR A 151 16.67 7.53 -2.17
N ILE A 152 17.09 7.70 -3.43
CA ILE A 152 17.86 8.87 -3.88
C ILE A 152 17.10 10.15 -3.56
N GLY A 153 15.81 10.22 -3.90
CA GLY A 153 14.99 11.40 -3.63
C GLY A 153 14.90 11.72 -2.13
N MET A 154 14.69 10.71 -1.29
CA MET A 154 14.67 10.87 0.17
C MET A 154 16.02 11.36 0.71
N ARG A 155 17.14 10.86 0.18
CA ARG A 155 18.48 11.30 0.58
C ARG A 155 18.71 12.76 0.19
N LEU A 156 18.38 13.15 -1.03
CA LEU A 156 18.51 14.55 -1.48
C LEU A 156 17.69 15.51 -0.60
N LEU A 157 16.45 15.15 -0.27
CA LEU A 157 15.63 15.93 0.67
C LEU A 157 16.29 16.03 2.05
N SER A 158 16.86 14.93 2.56
CA SER A 158 17.55 14.94 3.86
C SER A 158 18.80 15.83 3.88
N TYR A 159 19.40 16.08 2.71
CA TYR A 159 20.52 17.01 2.54
C TYR A 159 20.08 18.46 2.28
N GLY A 160 18.79 18.76 2.34
CA GLY A 160 18.25 20.11 2.15
C GLY A 160 18.02 20.53 0.70
N VAL A 161 18.07 19.60 -0.26
CA VAL A 161 17.78 19.92 -1.66
C VAL A 161 16.29 20.29 -1.81
N PRO A 162 15.94 21.41 -2.48
CA PRO A 162 14.56 21.81 -2.71
C PRO A 162 13.70 20.74 -3.40
N CYS A 163 12.46 20.57 -2.94
CA CYS A 163 11.54 19.51 -3.40
C CYS A 163 11.31 19.52 -4.92
N ASN A 164 11.22 20.70 -5.54
CA ASN A 164 11.08 20.84 -7.00
C ASN A 164 12.29 20.29 -7.77
N ILE A 165 13.51 20.45 -7.25
CA ILE A 165 14.73 19.92 -7.86
C ILE A 165 14.77 18.40 -7.67
N VAL A 166 14.44 17.91 -6.47
CA VAL A 166 14.35 16.47 -6.19
C VAL A 166 13.34 15.80 -7.12
N ASP A 167 12.15 16.39 -7.26
CA ASP A 167 11.09 15.91 -8.14
C ASP A 167 11.52 15.86 -9.60
N PHE A 168 12.24 16.89 -10.07
CA PHE A 168 12.82 16.90 -11.41
C PHE A 168 13.79 15.73 -11.62
N ILE A 169 14.73 15.54 -10.69
CA ILE A 169 15.74 14.47 -10.76
C ILE A 169 15.08 13.09 -10.79
N VAL A 170 14.15 12.82 -9.87
CA VAL A 170 13.54 11.48 -9.75
C VAL A 170 12.63 11.16 -10.95
N VAL A 171 11.96 12.17 -11.52
CA VAL A 171 11.18 12.00 -12.76
C VAL A 171 12.09 11.72 -13.95
N LEU A 172 13.24 12.40 -14.04
CA LEU A 172 14.24 12.12 -15.07
C LEU A 172 14.77 10.68 -14.96
N LEU A 173 15.17 10.26 -13.75
CA LEU A 173 15.63 8.89 -13.49
C LEU A 173 14.55 7.85 -13.80
N SER A 174 13.29 8.13 -13.46
CA SER A 174 12.15 7.27 -13.81
C SER A 174 11.98 7.14 -15.32
N ARG A 175 12.09 8.24 -16.07
CA ARG A 175 12.05 8.23 -17.54
C ARG A 175 13.20 7.43 -18.15
N LEU A 176 14.41 7.54 -17.60
CA LEU A 176 15.55 6.74 -18.06
C LEU A 176 15.36 5.25 -17.77
N LYS A 177 14.76 4.91 -16.63
CA LYS A 177 14.54 3.50 -16.23
C LYS A 177 13.38 2.84 -16.97
N HIS A 178 12.23 3.51 -17.03
CA HIS A 178 10.98 2.92 -17.52
C HIS A 178 10.60 3.40 -18.92
N GLY A 179 11.24 4.45 -19.43
CA GLY A 179 10.80 5.14 -20.64
C GLY A 179 9.54 5.97 -20.39
N ASP A 180 8.80 6.23 -21.47
CA ASP A 180 7.51 6.92 -21.40
C ASP A 180 6.37 5.94 -21.09
N ILE A 181 5.99 5.87 -19.80
CA ILE A 181 4.89 4.99 -19.39
C ILE A 181 3.51 5.43 -19.87
N SER A 182 3.35 6.67 -20.38
CA SER A 182 2.05 7.11 -20.91
C SER A 182 1.65 6.37 -22.18
N ASN A 183 2.64 5.87 -22.94
CA ASN A 183 2.42 5.00 -24.09
C ASN A 183 1.77 3.66 -23.72
N TYR A 184 1.81 3.29 -22.44
CA TYR A 184 1.21 2.07 -21.92
C TYR A 184 -0.08 2.33 -21.13
N GLY A 185 -0.72 3.50 -21.30
CA GLY A 185 -2.04 3.77 -20.72
C GLY A 185 -2.03 4.31 -19.29
N PHE A 186 -0.87 4.66 -18.73
CA PHE A 186 -0.80 5.36 -17.44
C PHE A 186 -0.89 6.89 -17.64
N PRO A 187 -1.90 7.56 -17.08
CA PRO A 187 -1.94 9.01 -17.09
C PRO A 187 -0.74 9.57 -16.32
N ARG A 188 -0.06 10.59 -16.86
CA ARG A 188 1.07 11.22 -16.18
C ARG A 188 0.60 12.29 -15.19
N PRO A 189 1.09 12.28 -13.94
CA PRO A 189 0.84 13.38 -13.02
C PRO A 189 1.51 14.68 -13.50
N THR A 190 0.86 15.82 -13.25
CA THR A 190 1.37 17.16 -13.60
C THR A 190 2.37 17.71 -12.60
N ARG A 191 2.29 17.26 -11.34
CA ARG A 191 3.20 17.61 -10.26
C ARG A 191 4.14 16.45 -9.95
N GLY A 192 5.27 16.75 -9.31
CA GLY A 192 6.26 15.71 -8.97
C GLY A 192 5.84 14.80 -7.81
N PRO A 193 6.47 13.63 -7.68
CA PRO A 193 6.06 12.59 -6.73
C PRO A 193 6.18 13.00 -5.26
N PHE A 194 7.24 13.69 -4.86
CA PHE A 194 7.42 14.14 -3.47
C PHE A 194 6.50 15.31 -3.14
N TYR A 195 6.28 16.23 -4.08
CA TYR A 195 5.28 17.28 -3.92
C TYR A 195 3.87 16.71 -3.72
N ILE A 196 3.46 15.74 -4.54
CA ILE A 196 2.14 15.08 -4.43
C ILE A 196 2.00 14.39 -3.07
N LYS A 197 3.06 13.71 -2.60
CA LYS A 197 3.07 13.07 -1.27
C LYS A 197 2.90 14.09 -0.16
N GLN A 198 3.59 15.22 -0.22
CA GLN A 198 3.50 16.26 0.81
C GLN A 198 2.14 16.98 0.82
N SER A 199 1.53 17.19 -0.35
CA SER A 199 0.29 17.98 -0.49
C SER A 199 -0.99 17.15 -0.34
N VAL A 200 -1.01 15.91 -0.83
CA VAL A 200 -2.22 15.08 -0.92
C VAL A 200 -2.05 13.74 -0.18
N GLY A 201 -0.88 13.47 0.41
CA GLY A 201 -0.59 12.19 1.09
C GLY A 201 -0.42 11.00 0.14
N ARG A 202 -0.57 11.19 -1.19
CA ARG A 202 -0.47 10.11 -2.17
C ARG A 202 1.00 9.79 -2.48
N THR A 203 1.39 8.56 -2.22
CA THR A 203 2.76 8.09 -2.47
C THR A 203 2.90 7.61 -3.92
N PRO A 204 4.05 7.82 -4.58
CA PRO A 204 4.33 7.17 -5.87
C PRO A 204 4.25 5.65 -5.77
N THR A 205 3.90 5.00 -6.87
CA THR A 205 3.94 3.54 -6.94
C THR A 205 5.37 3.06 -7.12
N ILE A 206 5.79 2.13 -6.28
CA ILE A 206 7.08 1.48 -6.34
C ILE A 206 6.95 0.27 -7.28
N ASP A 207 7.64 0.34 -8.42
CA ASP A 207 7.67 -0.77 -9.38
C ASP A 207 8.59 -1.88 -8.90
N VAL A 208 8.04 -3.07 -8.77
CA VAL A 208 8.75 -4.32 -8.48
C VAL A 208 8.92 -5.21 -9.72
N GLY A 209 8.54 -4.73 -10.91
CA GLY A 209 8.64 -5.45 -12.18
C GLY A 209 7.36 -5.45 -13.02
N ALA A 210 6.27 -4.88 -12.50
CA ALA A 210 4.99 -4.75 -13.19
C ALA A 210 5.13 -3.96 -14.51
N VAL A 211 5.94 -2.91 -14.53
CA VAL A 211 6.15 -2.10 -15.75
C VAL A 211 6.74 -2.94 -16.87
N GLU A 212 7.68 -3.83 -16.57
CA GLU A 212 8.28 -4.70 -17.58
C GLU A 212 7.26 -5.68 -18.16
N LYS A 213 6.40 -6.27 -17.31
CA LYS A 213 5.29 -7.13 -17.74
C LYS A 213 4.33 -6.39 -18.67
N ILE A 214 4.03 -5.14 -18.36
CA ILE A 214 3.18 -4.27 -19.19
C ILE A 214 3.85 -3.98 -20.53
N ARG A 215 5.15 -3.66 -20.55
CA ARG A 215 5.91 -3.43 -21.79
C ARG A 215 5.91 -4.64 -22.71
N ARG A 216 5.97 -5.84 -22.14
CA ARG A 216 5.91 -7.12 -22.85
C ARG A 216 4.48 -7.53 -23.23
N LYS A 217 3.47 -6.72 -22.90
CA LYS A 217 2.03 -7.00 -23.09
C LYS A 217 1.53 -8.24 -22.33
N GLU A 218 2.26 -8.68 -21.31
CA GLU A 218 1.84 -9.75 -20.40
C GLU A 218 0.78 -9.25 -19.41
N VAL A 219 0.74 -7.93 -19.18
CA VAL A 219 -0.32 -7.22 -18.43
C VAL A 219 -0.91 -6.14 -19.32
N GLN A 220 -2.21 -6.16 -19.53
CA GLN A 220 -2.92 -5.14 -20.33
C GLN A 220 -3.35 -3.97 -19.44
N VAL A 221 -3.18 -2.73 -19.90
CA VAL A 221 -3.59 -1.53 -19.15
C VAL A 221 -4.84 -0.93 -19.77
N ASN A 222 -5.84 -0.67 -18.94
CA ASN A 222 -7.11 -0.06 -19.33
C ASN A 222 -7.31 1.26 -18.56
N VAL A 223 -7.87 2.26 -19.24
CA VAL A 223 -8.12 3.59 -18.62
C VAL A 223 -9.51 3.66 -17.98
N LYS A 224 -10.44 2.81 -18.43
CA LYS A 224 -11.80 2.68 -17.90
C LYS A 224 -12.20 1.21 -17.83
N PHE A 225 -13.10 0.91 -16.91
CA PHE A 225 -13.82 -0.35 -16.86
C PHE A 225 -15.30 -0.04 -16.71
N THR A 226 -16.11 -0.62 -17.60
CA THR A 226 -17.56 -0.67 -17.49
C THR A 226 -17.94 -2.13 -17.65
N TYR A 227 -18.57 -2.72 -16.64
CA TYR A 227 -19.14 -4.06 -16.81
C TYR A 227 -20.39 -3.92 -17.69
N LYS A 228 -20.37 -4.60 -18.84
CA LYS A 228 -21.55 -4.76 -19.68
C LYS A 228 -21.96 -6.22 -19.59
N THR A 229 -23.16 -6.49 -19.10
CA THR A 229 -23.78 -7.80 -19.24
C THR A 229 -23.98 -8.07 -20.73
N SER A 230 -23.57 -9.25 -21.20
CA SER A 230 -23.97 -9.74 -22.51
C SER A 230 -25.48 -9.95 -22.46
N SER A 231 -26.25 -9.07 -23.09
CA SER A 231 -27.66 -9.30 -23.42
C SER A 231 -27.77 -10.40 -24.46
#